data_AF-A0A6N2NGB3-F1
#
_entry.id   AF-A0A6N2NGB3-F1
#
_cell.length_a   1.000
_cell.length_b   1.000
_cell.length_c   1.000
_cell.angle_alpha   90.00
_cell.angle_beta   90.00
_cell.angle_gamma   90.00
#
_symmetry.space_group_name_H-M   'P 1'
#
loop_
_entity.id
_entity.type
_entity.pdbx_description
1 polymer ?
#
loop_
_entity_poly.entity_id
_entity_poly.type
_entity_poly.pdbx_seq_one_letter_code
_entity_poly.pdbx_strand_id
1 'polypeptide(L)'
;MDARDSTSNRDVSSSAGGTAGGGGGGEDDPILTVISTLAKDAWLHFNSRRFNECLEVLYQLKQKKEDDPKVLHNIAIAEYCQDGYPDPRKLLETLNNIERKSKELAQASGEQVETVSNLGNKVVSGSKGSAATVHQASATSSLCAAYMDEFDPAVARLNIAIIWYHLHEYSKALSVLEPLYHNIEPIEEV
;
A
#
# COMPACT_ATOMS: atom_id res chain seq x y z
N MET A 1 -52.67 -25.64 -31.99
CA MET A 1 -53.01 -25.06 -33.30
C MET A 1 -53.27 -23.57 -33.04
N ASP A 2 -52.55 -22.58 -33.58
CA ASP A 2 -51.83 -22.45 -34.85
C ASP A 2 -50.64 -21.50 -34.73
N ALA A 3 -49.61 -21.77 -35.53
CA ALA A 3 -48.46 -20.91 -35.79
C ALA A 3 -48.82 -19.77 -36.75
N ARG A 4 -48.19 -18.59 -36.65
CA ARG A 4 -47.75 -17.79 -37.82
C ARG A 4 -46.52 -16.92 -37.51
N ASP A 5 -45.56 -17.12 -38.39
CA ASP A 5 -44.26 -16.48 -38.61
C ASP A 5 -44.41 -15.04 -39.14
N SER A 6 -43.43 -14.17 -38.86
CA SER A 6 -43.15 -12.96 -39.66
C SER A 6 -41.81 -12.34 -39.23
N THR A 7 -40.76 -12.79 -39.92
CA THR A 7 -39.47 -12.12 -40.06
C THR A 7 -39.63 -10.80 -40.84
N SER A 8 -38.98 -9.73 -40.38
CA SER A 8 -38.56 -8.65 -41.28
C SER A 8 -37.18 -8.13 -40.89
N ASN A 9 -36.17 -8.60 -41.62
CA ASN A 9 -34.89 -7.92 -41.74
C ASN A 9 -35.11 -6.57 -42.44
N ARG A 10 -34.52 -5.50 -41.89
CA ARG A 10 -34.13 -4.32 -42.66
C ARG A 10 -32.71 -3.94 -42.27
N ASP A 11 -31.80 -4.34 -43.15
CA ASP A 11 -30.50 -3.72 -43.31
C ASP A 11 -30.69 -2.28 -43.78
N VAL A 12 -30.01 -1.34 -43.14
CA VAL A 12 -29.60 -0.07 -43.74
C VAL A 12 -28.23 0.29 -43.18
N SER A 13 -27.21 -0.10 -43.94
CA SER A 13 -25.88 0.50 -43.86
C SER A 13 -25.92 1.90 -44.47
N SER A 14 -25.41 2.91 -43.76
CA SER A 14 -24.66 4.01 -44.36
C SER A 14 -23.74 4.63 -43.33
N SER A 15 -22.45 4.58 -43.68
CA SER A 15 -21.26 5.12 -43.04
C SER A 15 -21.26 6.64 -42.87
N ALA A 16 -20.58 7.10 -41.81
CA ALA A 16 -19.34 7.87 -41.85
C ALA A 16 -19.30 8.93 -40.74
N GLY A 17 -18.32 8.80 -39.85
CA GLY A 17 -18.04 9.77 -38.80
C GLY A 17 -16.78 9.35 -38.06
N GLY A 18 -15.65 9.40 -38.77
CA GLY A 18 -14.36 9.21 -38.14
C GLY A 18 -14.12 10.29 -37.09
N THR A 19 -13.92 9.88 -35.85
CA THR A 19 -13.13 10.63 -34.88
C THR A 19 -12.23 9.64 -34.19
N ALA A 20 -11.00 9.54 -34.72
CA ALA A 20 -9.86 9.12 -33.95
C ALA A 20 -9.69 10.13 -32.81
N GLY A 21 -10.24 9.81 -31.65
CA GLY A 21 -9.93 10.44 -30.39
C GLY A 21 -9.26 9.38 -29.55
N GLY A 22 -7.93 9.42 -29.48
CA GLY A 22 -7.14 8.58 -28.60
C GLY A 22 -7.61 8.76 -27.16
N GLY A 23 -8.46 7.86 -26.70
CA GLY A 23 -8.60 7.59 -25.28
C GLY A 23 -7.42 6.72 -24.92
N GLY A 24 -6.33 7.33 -24.45
CA GLY A 24 -5.32 6.62 -23.68
C GLY A 24 -6.03 6.04 -22.47
N GLY A 25 -6.53 4.81 -22.62
CA GLY A 25 -6.87 3.98 -21.50
C GLY A 25 -5.56 3.78 -20.77
N GLY A 26 -5.41 4.44 -19.63
CA GLY A 26 -4.42 4.02 -18.65
C GLY A 26 -4.75 2.57 -18.36
N GLU A 27 -4.00 1.67 -18.96
CA GLU A 27 -4.04 0.26 -18.61
C GLU A 27 -3.53 0.24 -17.17
N ASP A 28 -4.46 0.28 -16.21
CA ASP A 28 -4.16 0.05 -14.81
C ASP A 28 -3.32 -1.22 -14.78
N ASP A 29 -2.09 -1.12 -14.26
CA ASP A 29 -1.15 -2.23 -14.22
C ASP A 29 -1.91 -3.47 -13.71
N PRO A 30 -1.99 -4.56 -14.51
CA PRO A 30 -2.73 -5.76 -14.14
C PRO A 30 -2.34 -6.27 -12.74
N ILE A 31 -1.08 -6.07 -12.34
CA ILE A 31 -0.57 -6.44 -11.03
C ILE A 31 -1.16 -5.54 -9.93
N LEU A 32 -1.24 -4.23 -10.16
CA LEU A 32 -1.81 -3.27 -9.21
C LEU A 32 -3.32 -3.49 -9.01
N THR A 33 -4.02 -3.84 -10.08
CA THR A 33 -5.44 -4.23 -10.02
C THR A 33 -5.62 -5.49 -9.16
N VAL A 34 -4.76 -6.49 -9.34
CA VAL A 34 -4.76 -7.71 -8.52
C VAL A 34 -4.44 -7.41 -7.05
N ILE A 35 -3.47 -6.54 -6.77
CA ILE A 35 -3.15 -6.11 -5.39
C ILE A 35 -4.36 -5.41 -4.74
N SER A 36 -4.99 -4.49 -5.48
CA SER A 36 -6.12 -3.71 -4.97
C SER A 36 -7.35 -4.57 -4.69
N THR A 37 -7.61 -5.58 -5.53
CA THR A 37 -8.70 -6.54 -5.31
C THR A 37 -8.43 -7.42 -4.09
N LEU A 38 -7.23 -7.99 -3.96
CA LEU A 38 -6.83 -8.76 -2.78
C LEU A 38 -6.92 -7.93 -1.49
N ALA A 39 -6.54 -6.65 -1.51
CA ALA A 39 -6.65 -5.77 -0.34
C ALA A 39 -8.11 -5.55 0.08
N LYS A 40 -9.02 -5.36 -0.88
CA LYS A 40 -10.47 -5.25 -0.62
C LYS A 40 -11.04 -6.55 -0.05
N ASP A 41 -10.63 -7.69 -0.58
CA ASP A 41 -11.06 -9.00 -0.10
C ASP A 41 -10.57 -9.25 1.34
N ALA A 42 -9.29 -8.99 1.62
CA ALA A 42 -8.71 -9.11 2.97
C ALA A 42 -9.49 -8.28 4.00
N TRP A 43 -9.86 -7.04 3.65
CA TRP A 43 -10.68 -6.17 4.49
C TRP A 43 -12.07 -6.75 4.74
N LEU A 44 -12.72 -7.31 3.71
CA LEU A 44 -14.04 -7.92 3.84
C LEU A 44 -14.01 -9.13 4.78
N HIS A 45 -12.99 -9.98 4.66
CA HIS A 45 -12.78 -11.12 5.54
C HIS A 45 -12.54 -10.67 6.99
N PHE A 46 -11.68 -9.68 7.20
CA PHE A 46 -11.37 -9.13 8.53
C PHE A 46 -12.64 -8.60 9.23
N ASN A 47 -13.42 -7.77 8.55
CA ASN A 47 -14.65 -7.20 9.10
C ASN A 47 -15.74 -8.25 9.36
N SER A 48 -15.71 -9.36 8.63
CA SER A 48 -16.59 -10.49 8.86
C SER A 48 -16.11 -11.41 10.00
N ARG A 49 -15.01 -11.07 10.69
CA ARG A 49 -14.32 -11.91 11.70
C ARG A 49 -13.86 -13.27 11.14
N ARG A 50 -13.68 -13.36 9.82
CA ARG A 50 -13.19 -14.55 9.12
C ARG A 50 -11.67 -14.45 9.01
N PHE A 51 -10.99 -14.55 10.16
CA PHE A 51 -9.56 -14.26 10.26
C PHE A 51 -8.69 -15.28 9.52
N ASN A 52 -9.12 -16.55 9.42
CA ASN A 52 -8.41 -17.56 8.64
C ASN A 52 -8.32 -17.14 7.16
N GLU A 53 -9.46 -16.84 6.54
CA GLU A 53 -9.50 -16.43 5.14
C GLU A 53 -8.87 -15.04 4.93
N CYS A 54 -8.96 -14.15 5.92
CA CYS A 54 -8.25 -12.88 5.90
C CYS A 54 -6.73 -13.09 5.80
N LEU A 55 -6.18 -13.99 6.62
CA LEU A 55 -4.75 -14.31 6.61
C LEU A 55 -4.32 -14.94 5.29
N GLU A 56 -5.11 -15.85 4.72
CA GLU A 56 -4.83 -16.43 3.40
C GLU A 56 -4.66 -15.35 2.33
N VAL A 57 -5.56 -14.37 2.28
CA VAL A 57 -5.49 -13.26 1.32
C VAL A 57 -4.31 -12.32 1.62
N LEU A 58 -4.05 -12.03 2.90
CA LEU A 58 -2.91 -11.21 3.31
C LEU A 58 -1.55 -11.86 2.98
N TYR A 59 -1.45 -13.18 3.10
CA TYR A 59 -0.25 -13.92 2.68
C TYR A 59 -0.06 -13.90 1.16
N GLN A 60 -1.13 -13.89 0.36
CA GLN A 60 -1.04 -13.66 -1.09
C GLN A 60 -0.56 -12.23 -1.42
N LEU A 61 -1.04 -11.22 -0.67
CA LEU A 61 -0.54 -9.85 -0.80
C LEU A 61 0.94 -9.75 -0.47
N LYS A 62 1.40 -10.43 0.59
CA LYS A 62 2.80 -10.47 1.00
C LYS A 62 3.72 -11.01 -0.10
N GLN A 63 3.26 -12.00 -0.88
CA GLN A 63 4.03 -12.53 -2.01
C GLN A 63 4.17 -11.53 -3.17
N LYS A 64 3.24 -10.57 -3.30
CA LYS A 64 3.25 -9.54 -4.36
C LYS A 64 3.93 -8.25 -3.92
N LYS A 65 3.91 -7.97 -2.62
CA LYS A 65 4.51 -6.80 -1.97
C LYS A 65 5.35 -7.26 -0.80
N GLU A 66 6.47 -7.90 -1.12
CA GLU A 66 7.42 -8.34 -0.11
C GLU A 66 7.91 -7.13 0.70
N ASP A 67 8.02 -7.30 2.01
CA ASP A 67 8.42 -6.26 2.97
C ASP A 67 7.53 -5.00 3.06
N ASP A 68 6.33 -5.01 2.48
CA ASP A 68 5.37 -3.91 2.66
C ASP A 68 4.92 -3.81 4.14
N PRO A 69 5.22 -2.69 4.83
CA PRO A 69 4.94 -2.57 6.26
C PRO A 69 3.44 -2.58 6.59
N LYS A 70 2.56 -2.15 5.67
CA LYS A 70 1.11 -2.19 5.84
C LYS A 70 0.57 -3.61 5.75
N VAL A 71 1.08 -4.40 4.81
CA VAL A 71 0.72 -5.83 4.70
C VAL A 71 1.18 -6.59 5.95
N LEU A 72 2.43 -6.36 6.38
CA LEU A 72 2.97 -6.99 7.60
C LEU A 72 2.20 -6.59 8.85
N HIS A 73 1.82 -5.31 8.99
CA HIS A 73 1.00 -4.81 10.09
C HIS A 73 -0.34 -5.52 10.14
N ASN A 74 -1.04 -5.58 9.01
CA ASN A 74 -2.37 -6.20 8.95
C ASN A 74 -2.32 -7.70 9.23
N ILE A 75 -1.28 -8.42 8.80
CA ILE A 75 -1.07 -9.83 9.18
C ILE A 75 -0.96 -9.96 10.69
N ALA A 76 -0.11 -9.17 11.34
CA ALA A 76 0.07 -9.24 12.78
C ALA A 76 -1.23 -9.00 13.56
N ILE A 77 -2.04 -8.03 13.11
CA ILE A 77 -3.36 -7.77 13.71
C ILE A 77 -4.33 -8.94 13.46
N ALA A 78 -4.39 -9.47 12.24
CA ALA A 78 -5.27 -10.59 11.91
C ALA A 78 -4.91 -11.87 12.68
N GLU A 79 -3.61 -12.20 12.84
CA GLU A 79 -3.14 -13.31 13.67
C GLU A 79 -3.54 -13.13 15.13
N TYR A 80 -3.37 -11.91 15.67
CA TYR A 80 -3.82 -11.60 17.02
C TYR A 80 -5.34 -11.69 17.17
N CYS A 81 -6.13 -11.40 16.16
CA CYS A 81 -7.58 -11.56 16.25
C CYS A 81 -8.06 -13.00 16.07
N GLN A 82 -7.29 -13.85 15.38
CA GLN A 82 -7.61 -15.25 15.10
C GLN A 82 -7.51 -16.13 16.36
N ASP A 83 -6.46 -15.93 17.16
CA ASP A 83 -6.22 -16.71 18.36
C ASP A 83 -7.06 -16.18 19.53
N GLY A 84 -7.86 -17.04 20.17
CA GLY A 84 -8.78 -16.63 21.25
C GLY A 84 -8.12 -16.15 22.55
N TYR A 85 -6.78 -16.12 22.62
CA TYR A 85 -6.00 -15.51 23.72
C TYR A 85 -4.51 -15.32 23.32
N PRO A 86 -4.20 -14.46 22.36
CA PRO A 86 -2.83 -14.28 21.89
C PRO A 86 -2.04 -13.45 22.90
N ASP A 87 -0.75 -13.74 23.06
CA ASP A 87 0.11 -12.96 23.95
C ASP A 87 0.22 -11.50 23.43
N PRO A 88 -0.39 -10.51 24.11
CA PRO A 88 -0.34 -9.12 23.68
C PRO A 88 1.10 -8.57 23.62
N ARG A 89 2.05 -9.15 24.37
CA ARG A 89 3.46 -8.74 24.34
C ARG A 89 4.14 -9.14 23.03
N LYS A 90 3.77 -10.30 22.47
CA LYS A 90 4.27 -10.74 21.16
C LYS A 90 3.78 -9.83 20.05
N LEU A 91 2.48 -9.46 20.06
CA LEU A 91 1.95 -8.50 19.08
C LEU A 91 2.66 -7.16 19.20
N LEU A 92 2.84 -6.67 20.43
CA LEU A 92 3.54 -5.41 20.71
C LEU A 92 4.97 -5.41 20.13
N GLU A 93 5.72 -6.49 20.31
CA GLU A 93 7.06 -6.64 19.73
C GLU A 93 7.03 -6.56 18.20
N THR A 94 6.13 -7.31 17.56
CA THR A 94 5.97 -7.30 16.11
C THR A 94 5.63 -5.91 15.58
N LEU A 95 4.69 -5.20 16.22
CA LEU A 95 4.29 -3.85 15.80
C LEU A 95 5.42 -2.83 15.94
N ASN A 96 6.21 -2.88 17.03
CA ASN A 96 7.38 -2.02 17.19
C ASN A 96 8.45 -2.29 16.11
N ASN A 97 8.64 -3.55 15.74
CA ASN A 97 9.58 -3.91 14.69
C ASN A 97 9.13 -3.40 13.31
N ILE A 98 7.83 -3.47 13.02
CA ILE A 98 7.26 -2.92 11.77
C ILE A 98 7.40 -1.39 11.74
N GLU A 99 7.10 -0.69 12.84
CA GLU A 99 7.26 0.77 12.92
C GLU A 99 8.73 1.20 12.74
N ARG A 100 9.68 0.42 13.28
CA ARG A 100 11.10 0.68 13.06
C ARG A 100 11.48 0.50 11.60
N LYS A 101 11.12 -0.64 11.00
CA LYS A 101 11.40 -0.93 9.59
C LYS A 101 10.78 0.08 8.64
N SER A 102 9.56 0.55 8.92
CA SER A 102 8.91 1.55 8.07
C SER A 102 9.65 2.89 8.09
N LYS A 103 10.22 3.31 9.24
CA LYS A 103 11.08 4.50 9.34
C LYS A 103 12.38 4.33 8.55
N GLU A 104 13.02 3.17 8.67
CA GLU A 104 14.26 2.86 7.94
C GLU A 104 14.04 2.89 6.42
N LEU A 105 12.93 2.33 5.93
CA LEU A 105 12.54 2.39 4.51
C LEU A 105 12.29 3.83 4.04
N ALA A 106 11.60 4.65 4.85
CA ALA A 106 11.36 6.06 4.54
C ALA A 106 12.69 6.85 4.46
N GLN A 107 13.64 6.58 5.37
CA GLN A 107 14.97 7.21 5.39
C GLN A 107 15.82 6.80 4.18
N ALA A 108 15.90 5.50 3.87
CA ALA A 108 16.63 4.99 2.71
C ALA A 108 16.08 5.52 1.38
N SER A 109 14.76 5.75 1.30
CA SER A 109 14.14 6.39 0.13
C SER A 109 14.51 7.87 -0.01
N GLY A 110 14.78 8.58 1.10
CA GLY A 110 15.21 9.98 1.10
C GLY A 110 16.68 10.17 0.72
N GLU A 111 17.57 9.27 1.14
CA GLU A 111 19.02 9.35 0.85
C GLU A 111 19.36 9.18 -0.66
N GLN A 112 18.48 8.57 -1.45
CA GLN A 112 18.64 8.51 -2.91
C GLN A 112 18.47 9.87 -3.62
N VAL A 113 17.92 10.89 -2.95
CA VAL A 113 17.74 12.24 -3.53
C VAL A 113 18.95 13.15 -3.26
N GLU A 114 19.73 12.90 -2.21
CA GLU A 114 20.85 13.76 -1.81
C GLU A 114 22.22 13.36 -2.38
N THR A 115 22.32 12.23 -3.09
CA THR A 115 23.60 11.76 -3.66
C THR A 115 23.94 12.41 -5.02
N VAL A 116 23.13 13.34 -5.55
CA VAL A 116 23.37 14.01 -6.86
C VAL A 116 23.90 15.45 -6.72
N SER A 117 23.87 16.07 -5.54
CA SER A 117 24.21 17.50 -5.40
C SER A 117 25.67 17.81 -5.01
N ASN A 118 26.53 16.81 -4.79
CA ASN A 118 27.93 17.06 -4.42
C ASN A 118 28.95 16.45 -5.42
N LEU A 119 29.03 17.04 -6.61
CA LEU A 119 30.23 16.91 -7.47
C LEU A 119 30.67 18.24 -8.11
N GLY A 120 30.43 19.37 -7.42
CA GLY A 120 30.95 20.68 -7.82
C GLY A 120 32.36 20.93 -7.27
N ASN A 121 33.38 20.74 -8.10
CA ASN A 121 34.77 21.19 -8.01
C ASN A 121 35.83 20.20 -7.48
N LYS A 122 36.42 19.43 -8.41
CA LYS A 122 37.85 19.57 -8.72
C LYS A 122 38.19 19.04 -10.12
N VAL A 123 38.73 19.93 -10.95
CA VAL A 123 39.43 19.62 -12.20
C VAL A 123 40.59 18.65 -11.95
N VAL A 124 40.66 17.55 -12.71
CA VAL A 124 41.84 17.05 -13.45
C VAL A 124 41.46 15.80 -14.27
N SER A 125 41.99 15.80 -15.50
CA SER A 125 41.74 14.95 -16.67
C SER A 125 42.11 13.46 -16.51
N GLY A 126 41.39 12.55 -17.20
CA GLY A 126 41.92 11.23 -17.54
C GLY A 126 40.93 10.11 -17.95
N SER A 127 40.68 9.99 -19.26
CA SER A 127 40.61 8.75 -20.06
C SER A 127 39.52 7.65 -19.86
N LYS A 128 38.68 7.53 -20.91
CA LYS A 128 38.08 6.34 -21.57
C LYS A 128 37.82 5.06 -20.76
N GLY A 129 36.54 4.71 -20.64
CA GLY A 129 36.05 3.35 -20.47
C GLY A 129 34.55 3.27 -20.80
N SER A 130 34.18 2.40 -21.75
CA SER A 130 32.80 2.09 -22.12
C SER A 130 31.95 1.67 -20.92
N ALA A 131 30.71 2.16 -20.84
CA ALA A 131 29.71 1.64 -19.92
C ALA A 131 28.40 1.36 -20.68
N ALA A 132 27.94 0.11 -20.54
CA ALA A 132 26.68 -0.40 -21.04
C ALA A 132 25.49 0.22 -20.28
N THR A 133 24.43 0.48 -21.04
CA THR A 133 23.00 0.48 -20.67
C THR A 133 22.65 0.43 -19.18
N VAL A 134 22.37 1.57 -18.56
CA VAL A 134 21.50 1.66 -17.35
C VAL A 134 20.77 3.00 -17.37
N HIS A 135 19.64 3.12 -18.07
CA HIS A 135 18.67 4.20 -17.83
C HIS A 135 17.28 3.77 -18.32
N GLN A 136 16.66 2.83 -17.60
CA GLN A 136 15.20 2.71 -17.64
C GLN A 136 14.67 2.02 -16.38
N ALA A 137 14.84 2.67 -15.23
CA ALA A 137 14.24 2.23 -13.96
C ALA A 137 13.53 3.40 -13.22
N SER A 138 13.34 4.55 -13.87
CA SER A 138 12.81 5.77 -13.22
C SER A 138 11.33 6.06 -13.51
N ALA A 139 10.65 5.26 -14.33
CA ALA A 139 9.23 5.48 -14.63
C ALA A 139 8.27 4.59 -13.84
N THR A 140 8.74 3.43 -13.34
CA THR A 140 7.91 2.48 -12.58
C THR A 140 7.79 2.83 -11.10
N SER A 141 8.72 3.62 -10.54
CA SER A 141 8.67 4.07 -9.15
C SER A 141 7.62 5.14 -8.88
N SER A 142 7.26 5.93 -9.90
CA SER A 142 6.42 7.13 -9.74
C SER A 142 4.92 6.83 -9.71
N LEU A 143 4.44 5.84 -10.48
CA LEU A 143 3.02 5.50 -10.52
C LEU A 143 2.60 4.50 -9.43
N CYS A 144 3.54 3.70 -8.92
CA CYS A 144 3.29 2.79 -7.78
C CYS A 144 2.86 3.57 -6.54
N ALA A 145 3.38 4.78 -6.34
CA ALA A 145 3.07 5.67 -5.22
C ALA A 145 1.58 6.08 -5.12
N ALA A 146 0.81 6.05 -6.21
CA ALA A 146 -0.56 6.60 -6.22
C ALA A 146 -1.61 5.72 -5.52
N TYR A 147 -1.34 4.42 -5.35
CA TYR A 147 -2.14 3.53 -4.47
C TYR A 147 -1.37 3.15 -3.19
N MET A 148 -0.15 3.69 -3.01
CA MET A 148 0.54 3.68 -1.73
C MET A 148 -0.03 4.83 -0.90
N ASP A 149 -1.14 4.54 -0.23
CA ASP A 149 -1.30 5.06 1.13
C ASP A 149 0.02 4.78 1.85
N GLU A 150 0.87 5.82 1.93
CA GLU A 150 2.11 5.81 2.69
C GLU A 150 1.74 5.21 4.04
N PHE A 151 2.32 4.05 4.38
CA PHE A 151 1.97 3.36 5.61
C PHE A 151 2.06 4.35 6.76
N ASP A 152 0.92 4.83 7.24
CA ASP A 152 0.90 5.89 8.25
C ASP A 152 1.39 5.29 9.56
N PRO A 153 2.60 5.67 10.03
CA PRO A 153 3.15 5.12 11.26
C PRO A 153 2.28 5.47 12.47
N ALA A 154 1.39 6.47 12.37
CA ALA A 154 0.45 6.82 13.43
C ALA A 154 -0.53 5.68 13.73
N VAL A 155 -0.99 4.92 12.71
CA VAL A 155 -1.89 3.77 12.90
C VAL A 155 -1.19 2.68 13.71
N ALA A 156 0.08 2.39 13.39
CA ALA A 156 0.87 1.42 14.14
C ALA A 156 1.10 1.87 15.58
N ARG A 157 1.44 3.15 15.80
CA ARG A 157 1.61 3.73 17.14
C ARG A 157 0.33 3.69 17.97
N LEU A 158 -0.81 3.98 17.35
CA LEU A 158 -2.11 3.89 18.03
C LEU A 158 -2.37 2.46 18.49
N ASN A 159 -2.16 1.46 17.63
CA ASN A 159 -2.33 0.05 17.99
C ASN A 159 -1.34 -0.37 19.10
N ILE A 160 -0.09 0.11 19.08
CA ILE A 160 0.89 -0.07 20.17
C ILE A 160 0.35 0.50 21.49
N ALA A 161 -0.20 1.71 21.48
CA ALA A 161 -0.76 2.35 22.67
C ALA A 161 -1.96 1.59 23.24
N ILE A 162 -2.85 1.10 22.36
CA ILE A 162 -4.01 0.27 22.75
C ILE A 162 -3.54 -1.01 23.45
N ILE A 163 -2.51 -1.67 22.94
CA ILE A 163 -1.95 -2.88 23.59
C ILE A 163 -1.36 -2.54 24.96
N TRP A 164 -0.61 -1.44 25.08
CA TRP A 164 -0.10 -0.98 26.38
C TRP A 164 -1.23 -0.69 27.38
N TYR A 165 -2.34 -0.12 26.90
CA TYR A 165 -3.53 0.14 27.71
C TYR A 165 -4.14 -1.17 28.22
N HIS A 166 -4.32 -2.18 27.36
CA HIS A 166 -4.82 -3.50 27.76
C HIS A 166 -3.86 -4.26 28.69
N LEU A 167 -2.57 -3.95 28.64
CA LEU A 167 -1.56 -4.46 29.56
C LEU A 167 -1.52 -3.70 30.90
N HIS A 168 -2.39 -2.71 31.12
CA HIS A 168 -2.40 -1.83 32.29
C HIS A 168 -1.12 -0.99 32.48
N GLU A 169 -0.33 -0.84 31.40
CA GLU A 169 0.91 -0.06 31.38
C GLU A 169 0.61 1.38 30.93
N TYR A 170 -0.24 2.07 31.70
CA TYR A 170 -0.83 3.35 31.30
C TYR A 170 0.19 4.46 31.03
N SER A 171 1.30 4.50 31.78
CA SER A 171 2.37 5.47 31.55
C SER A 171 3.00 5.31 30.16
N LYS A 172 3.15 4.05 29.70
CA LYS A 172 3.68 3.76 28.35
C LYS A 172 2.66 4.09 27.28
N ALA A 173 1.40 3.70 27.49
CA ALA A 173 0.31 4.06 26.57
C ALA A 173 0.23 5.58 26.36
N LEU A 174 0.28 6.35 27.45
CA LEU A 174 0.25 7.81 27.40
C LEU A 174 1.46 8.40 26.66
N SER A 175 2.67 7.89 26.94
CA SER A 175 3.89 8.35 26.25
C SER A 175 3.87 8.15 24.73
N VAL A 176 3.12 7.15 24.25
CA VAL A 176 2.93 6.90 22.81
C VAL A 176 1.81 7.77 22.24
N LEU A 177 0.75 8.06 23.01
CA LEU A 177 -0.38 8.88 22.57
C LEU A 177 -0.08 10.38 22.54
N GLU A 178 0.72 10.89 23.47
CA GLU A 178 1.02 12.33 23.57
C GLU A 178 1.58 12.93 22.25
N PRO A 179 2.55 12.30 21.56
CA PRO A 179 3.00 12.78 20.25
C PRO A 179 1.93 12.64 19.16
N LEU A 180 1.03 11.64 19.25
CA LEU A 180 -0.06 11.47 18.29
C LEU A 180 -1.10 12.59 18.42
N TYR A 181 -1.34 13.10 19.64
CA TYR A 181 -2.31 14.16 19.90
C TYR A 181 -1.97 15.47 19.18
N HIS A 182 -0.69 15.76 18.97
CA HIS A 182 -0.24 16.96 18.27
C HIS A 182 -0.48 16.89 16.74
N ASN A 183 -0.80 15.70 16.21
CA ASN A 183 -1.11 15.49 14.79
C ASN A 183 -2.61 15.50 14.48
N ILE A 184 -3.48 15.60 15.50
CA ILE A 184 -4.92 15.64 15.32
C ILE A 184 -5.32 17.13 15.21
N GLU A 185 -5.93 17.51 14.09
CA GLU A 185 -6.40 18.88 13.83
C GLU A 185 -7.30 19.35 15.00
N PRO A 186 -7.18 20.61 15.46
CA PRO A 186 -8.02 21.12 16.54
C PRO A 186 -9.49 20.93 16.20
N ILE A 187 -10.25 20.34 17.11
CA ILE A 187 -11.71 20.28 16.99
C ILE A 187 -12.20 21.72 17.12
N GLU A 188 -12.69 22.32 16.04
CA GLU A 188 -13.40 23.60 16.12
C GLU A 188 -14.60 23.40 17.06
N GLU A 189 -14.63 24.13 18.17
CA GLU A 189 -15.81 24.22 19.01
C GLU A 189 -16.94 24.89 18.20
N VAL A 190 -18.06 24.17 18.05
CA VAL A 190 -19.29 24.66 17.40
C VAL A 190 -20.20 25.31 18.43
#